data_AF-A0A0H3ICH6-F1
#
_entry.id   AF-A0A0H3ICH6-F1
#
_cell.length_a   1.000
_cell.length_b   1.000
_cell.length_c   1.000
_cell.angle_alpha   90.00
_cell.angle_beta   90.00
_cell.angle_gamma   90.00
#
_symmetry.space_group_name_H-M   'P 1'
#
loop_
_entity.id
_entity.type
_entity.pdbx_description
1 polymer ?
#
loop_
_entity_poly.entity_id
_entity_poly.type
_entity_poly.pdbx_seq_one_letter_code
_entity_poly.pdbx_strand_id
1 'polypeptide(L)'
;MNELKEKLIKYNCIKVIDSVDGWEEAIKMVATPLLEKKFIEPRYVDEIISETKKIGGYYVYDDEAIALPHARPECGALKNGASLLLLKTPIAINGSTPVSLILMFCAIDAREHIESGLKNIMEMLENENKNGKYP
;
A
#
# COMPACT_ATOMS: atom_id res chain seq x y z
N MET A 1 -5.40 17.26 -1.63
CA MET A 1 -6.35 16.23 -2.12
C MET A 1 -6.08 15.73 -3.56
N ASN A 2 -5.32 16.43 -4.42
CA ASN A 2 -5.13 16.02 -5.83
C ASN A 2 -3.82 15.29 -6.19
N GLU A 3 -2.73 15.48 -5.44
CA GLU A 3 -1.40 15.02 -5.88
C GLU A 3 -1.24 13.48 -5.87
N LEU A 4 -1.76 12.78 -4.86
CA LEU A 4 -1.68 11.31 -4.79
C LEU A 4 -2.48 10.66 -5.92
N LYS A 5 -3.73 11.10 -6.12
CA LYS A 5 -4.59 10.63 -7.21
C LYS A 5 -3.94 10.86 -8.57
N GLU A 6 -3.39 12.05 -8.80
CA GLU A 6 -2.65 12.36 -10.03
C GLU A 6 -1.44 11.46 -10.22
N LYS A 7 -0.66 11.20 -9.16
CA LYS A 7 0.49 10.28 -9.22
C LYS A 7 0.06 8.84 -9.54
N LEU A 8 -0.98 8.32 -8.87
CA LEU A 8 -1.49 6.96 -9.11
C LEU A 8 -1.98 6.79 -10.56
N ILE A 9 -2.72 7.77 -11.09
CA ILE A 9 -3.21 7.77 -12.48
C ILE A 9 -2.04 7.93 -13.46
N LYS A 10 -1.19 8.94 -13.25
CA LYS A 10 -0.05 9.27 -14.14
C LYS A 10 0.92 8.11 -14.28
N TYR A 11 1.19 7.40 -13.18
CA TYR A 11 2.12 6.28 -13.17
C TYR A 11 1.43 4.93 -13.35
N ASN A 12 0.12 4.89 -13.64
CA ASN A 12 -0.63 3.65 -13.83
C ASN A 12 -0.39 2.64 -12.69
N CYS A 13 -0.40 3.12 -11.45
CA CYS A 13 -0.14 2.33 -10.25
C CYS A 13 -1.44 1.91 -9.56
N ILE A 14 -2.45 1.53 -10.34
CA ILE A 14 -3.75 1.06 -9.83
C ILE A 14 -4.03 -0.29 -10.48
N LYS A 15 -4.28 -1.31 -9.66
CA LYS A 15 -4.74 -2.63 -10.11
C LYS A 15 -6.00 -3.03 -9.34
N VAL A 16 -6.97 -3.58 -10.05
CA VAL A 16 -8.17 -4.20 -9.47
C VAL A 16 -8.21 -5.64 -9.96
N ILE A 17 -8.25 -6.59 -9.04
CA ILE A 17 -8.23 -8.01 -9.37
C ILE A 17 -9.22 -8.79 -8.48
N ASP A 18 -9.56 -9.99 -8.89
CA ASP A 18 -10.53 -10.82 -8.16
C ASP A 18 -9.92 -11.42 -6.89
N SER A 19 -8.78 -12.11 -7.01
CA SER A 19 -8.11 -12.78 -5.89
C SER A 19 -6.61 -12.94 -6.11
N VAL A 20 -5.88 -13.23 -5.03
CA VAL A 20 -4.48 -13.65 -5.03
C VAL A 20 -4.30 -14.92 -4.21
N ASP A 21 -3.26 -15.69 -4.48
CA ASP A 21 -2.98 -16.96 -3.78
C ASP A 21 -2.51 -16.75 -2.34
N GLY A 22 -2.01 -15.56 -2.01
CA GLY A 22 -1.55 -15.24 -0.67
C GLY A 22 -1.08 -13.80 -0.51
N TRP A 23 -0.81 -13.41 0.73
CA TRP A 23 -0.43 -12.05 1.05
C TRP A 23 0.91 -11.63 0.45
N GLU A 24 1.88 -12.55 0.35
CA GLU A 24 3.18 -12.27 -0.29
C GLU A 24 3.01 -11.90 -1.77
N GLU A 25 2.08 -12.57 -2.45
CA GLU A 25 1.76 -12.30 -3.85
C GLU A 25 1.06 -10.94 -4.01
N ALA A 26 0.14 -10.61 -3.10
CA ALA A 26 -0.44 -9.27 -3.04
C ALA A 26 0.63 -8.17 -2.87
N ILE A 27 1.61 -8.37 -1.98
CA ILE A 27 2.73 -7.43 -1.77
C ILE A 27 3.58 -7.27 -3.04
N LYS A 28 3.93 -8.37 -3.72
CA LYS A 28 4.65 -8.31 -5.00
C LYS A 28 3.83 -7.63 -6.10
N MET A 29 2.54 -7.91 -6.16
CA MET A 29 1.66 -7.39 -7.19
C MET A 29 1.46 -5.88 -7.05
N VAL A 30 1.23 -5.38 -5.84
CA VAL A 30 1.11 -3.94 -5.58
C VAL A 30 2.45 -3.22 -5.81
N ALA A 31 3.58 -3.90 -5.57
CA ALA A 31 4.91 -3.34 -5.82
C ALA A 31 5.29 -3.24 -7.32
N THR A 32 4.66 -4.06 -8.18
CA THR A 32 5.08 -4.21 -9.59
C THR A 32 5.23 -2.88 -10.34
N PRO A 33 4.26 -1.93 -10.29
CA PRO A 33 4.40 -0.66 -10.99
C PRO A 33 5.56 0.21 -10.46
N LEU A 34 5.86 0.13 -9.17
CA LEU A 34 6.94 0.87 -8.53
C LEU A 34 8.31 0.31 -8.92
N LEU A 35 8.43 -1.01 -9.04
CA LEU A 35 9.63 -1.69 -9.52
C LEU A 35 9.90 -1.35 -10.99
N GLU A 36 8.91 -1.52 -11.86
CA GLU A 36 9.03 -1.27 -13.31
C GLU A 36 9.46 0.18 -13.61
N LYS A 37 9.01 1.13 -12.79
CA LYS A 37 9.29 2.56 -12.95
C LYS A 37 10.46 3.07 -12.09
N LYS A 38 11.16 2.17 -11.40
CA LYS A 38 12.34 2.47 -10.57
C LYS A 38 12.04 3.50 -9.47
N PHE A 39 10.90 3.34 -8.79
CA PHE A 39 10.60 4.03 -7.53
C PHE A 39 11.19 3.28 -6.34
N ILE A 40 11.28 1.96 -6.44
CA ILE A 40 11.87 1.08 -5.44
C ILE A 40 12.78 0.05 -6.11
N GLU A 41 13.73 -0.48 -5.35
CA GLU A 41 14.53 -1.66 -5.69
C GLU A 41 13.84 -2.95 -5.23
N PRO A 42 14.15 -4.13 -5.81
CA PRO A 42 13.57 -5.41 -5.39
C PRO A 42 13.70 -5.68 -3.88
N ARG A 43 14.86 -5.32 -3.29
CA ARG A 43 15.11 -5.46 -1.85
C ARG A 43 14.12 -4.72 -0.96
N TYR A 44 13.41 -3.71 -1.47
CA TYR A 44 12.36 -3.02 -0.73
C TYR A 44 11.17 -3.95 -0.47
N VAL A 45 10.80 -4.75 -1.47
CA VAL A 45 9.71 -5.74 -1.38
C VAL A 45 10.13 -6.90 -0.49
N ASP A 46 11.38 -7.37 -0.64
CA ASP A 46 11.93 -8.44 0.18
C ASP A 46 11.94 -8.06 1.66
N GLU A 47 12.31 -6.80 1.98
CA GLU A 47 12.29 -6.28 3.34
C GLU A 47 10.88 -6.29 3.93
N ILE A 48 9.88 -5.78 3.20
CA ILE A 48 8.48 -5.76 3.64
C ILE A 48 8.01 -7.19 3.95
N ILE A 49 8.27 -8.15 3.07
CA ILE A 49 7.88 -9.55 3.26
C ILE A 49 8.61 -10.17 4.46
N SER A 50 9.90 -9.92 4.59
CA SER A 50 10.73 -10.40 5.70
C SER A 50 10.22 -9.89 7.04
N GLU A 51 9.99 -8.58 7.18
CA GLU A 51 9.48 -7.99 8.42
C GLU A 51 8.05 -8.47 8.72
N THR A 52 7.19 -8.55 7.71
CA THR A 52 5.83 -9.10 7.87
C THR A 52 5.86 -10.51 8.46
N LYS A 53 6.80 -11.36 8.04
CA LYS A 53 6.97 -12.72 8.62
C LYS A 53 7.44 -12.70 10.07
N LYS A 54 8.31 -11.74 10.43
CA LYS A 54 8.92 -11.68 11.78
C LYS A 54 7.98 -11.09 12.82
N ILE A 55 7.27 -10.01 12.48
CA ILE A 55 6.51 -9.20 13.45
C ILE A 55 5.01 -9.08 13.11
N GLY A 56 4.55 -9.75 12.06
CA GLY A 56 3.15 -9.69 11.61
C GLY A 56 2.87 -8.48 10.70
N GLY A 57 1.61 -8.34 10.30
CA GLY A 57 1.15 -7.23 9.45
C GLY A 57 1.05 -5.90 10.20
N TYR A 58 2.17 -5.34 10.65
CA TYR A 58 2.24 -4.07 11.42
C TYR A 58 1.66 -2.83 10.71
N TYR A 59 1.41 -2.96 9.41
CA TYR A 59 0.84 -1.93 8.53
C TYR A 59 -0.63 -2.19 8.17
N VAL A 60 -1.29 -3.14 8.84
CA VAL A 60 -2.72 -3.43 8.69
C VAL A 60 -3.52 -2.54 9.63
N TYR A 61 -4.57 -1.94 9.07
CA TYR A 61 -5.55 -1.12 9.77
C TYR A 61 -6.86 -1.89 9.77
N ASP A 62 -7.11 -2.55 10.90
CA ASP A 62 -8.15 -3.57 11.04
C ASP A 62 -9.57 -2.99 10.88
N ASP A 63 -9.82 -1.79 11.40
CA ASP A 63 -11.15 -1.15 11.38
C ASP A 63 -11.56 -0.72 9.96
N GLU A 64 -10.59 -0.49 9.07
CA GLU A 64 -10.79 -0.02 7.70
C GLU A 64 -10.64 -1.11 6.64
N ALA A 65 -10.16 -2.32 7.01
CA ALA A 65 -9.80 -3.40 6.09
C ALA A 65 -8.74 -2.99 5.03
N ILE A 66 -7.72 -2.24 5.48
CA ILE A 66 -6.67 -1.66 4.63
C ILE A 66 -5.29 -2.12 5.10
N ALA A 67 -4.40 -2.38 4.14
CA ALA A 67 -2.97 -2.53 4.39
C ALA A 67 -2.18 -1.40 3.73
N LEU A 68 -1.18 -0.87 4.43
CA LEU A 68 -0.28 0.19 3.93
C LEU A 68 1.19 -0.28 3.90
N PRO A 69 1.57 -1.26 3.08
CA PRO A 69 2.91 -1.84 3.12
C PRO A 69 3.98 -0.80 2.81
N HIS A 70 5.01 -0.73 3.65
CA HIS A 70 6.13 0.20 3.51
C HIS A 70 7.36 -0.33 4.26
N ALA A 71 8.55 0.03 3.78
CA ALA A 71 9.82 -0.17 4.47
C ALA A 71 10.57 1.17 4.61
N ARG A 72 11.67 1.16 5.36
CA ARG A 72 12.51 2.36 5.52
C ARG A 72 13.16 2.77 4.18
N PRO A 73 13.44 4.06 3.95
CA PRO A 73 14.04 4.52 2.70
C PRO A 73 15.31 3.76 2.29
N GLU A 74 16.20 3.50 3.25
CA GLU A 74 17.48 2.80 3.05
C GLU A 74 17.33 1.36 2.56
N CYS A 75 16.13 0.77 2.68
CA CYS A 75 15.79 -0.56 2.18
C CYS A 75 15.57 -0.60 0.66
N GLY A 76 15.76 0.53 -0.04
CA GLY A 76 15.73 0.58 -1.51
C GLY A 76 14.69 1.51 -2.10
N ALA A 77 14.24 2.53 -1.37
CA ALA A 77 13.43 3.60 -1.96
C ALA A 77 14.32 4.53 -2.82
N LEU A 78 13.91 4.76 -4.06
CA LEU A 78 14.62 5.61 -5.03
C LEU A 78 13.89 6.91 -5.30
N LYS A 79 12.55 6.92 -5.18
CA LYS A 79 11.67 8.07 -5.41
C LYS A 79 10.43 7.96 -4.53
N ASN A 80 9.79 9.11 -4.28
CA ASN A 80 8.47 9.13 -3.66
C ASN A 80 7.42 8.56 -4.60
N GLY A 81 6.68 7.54 -4.17
CA GLY A 81 5.73 6.82 -5.00
C GLY A 81 4.67 6.11 -4.19
N ALA A 82 3.56 5.79 -4.86
CA ALA A 82 2.48 5.01 -4.30
C ALA A 82 1.93 4.05 -5.35
N SER A 83 1.38 2.93 -4.90
CA SER A 83 0.71 1.94 -5.75
C SER A 83 -0.42 1.27 -5.01
N LEU A 84 -1.54 1.07 -5.70
CA LEU A 84 -2.80 0.61 -5.16
C LEU A 84 -3.21 -0.72 -5.80
N LEU A 85 -3.59 -1.66 -4.96
CA LEU A 85 -4.18 -2.94 -5.32
C LEU A 85 -5.52 -3.07 -4.58
N LEU A 86 -6.60 -3.27 -5.34
CA LEU A 86 -7.92 -3.60 -4.82
C LEU A 86 -8.24 -5.06 -5.12
N LEU A 87 -8.57 -5.83 -4.09
CA LEU A 87 -8.92 -7.24 -4.13
C LEU A 87 -10.43 -7.38 -3.91
N LYS A 88 -11.13 -8.10 -4.79
CA LYS A 88 -12.55 -8.43 -4.55
C LYS A 88 -12.73 -9.47 -3.45
N THR A 89 -11.79 -10.41 -3.32
CA THR A 89 -11.73 -11.37 -2.23
C THR A 89 -10.66 -10.92 -1.22
N PRO A 90 -11.06 -10.48 0.00
CA PRO A 90 -10.11 -10.04 1.02
C PRO A 90 -9.17 -11.16 1.46
N ILE A 91 -7.96 -10.78 1.87
CA ILE A 91 -6.93 -11.72 2.35
C ILE A 91 -6.36 -11.27 3.69
N ALA A 92 -5.99 -12.23 4.54
CA ALA A 92 -5.27 -11.93 5.78
C ALA A 92 -3.77 -11.76 5.50
N ILE A 93 -3.17 -10.66 5.99
CA ILE A 93 -1.73 -10.44 5.94
C ILE A 93 -1.10 -11.11 7.16
N ASN A 94 -0.47 -12.26 6.95
CA ASN A 94 0.18 -13.04 8.01
C ASN A 94 -0.70 -13.21 9.29
N GLY A 95 -1.96 -13.59 9.10
CA GLY A 95 -2.90 -13.84 10.21
C GLY A 95 -3.62 -12.60 10.76
N SER A 96 -3.48 -11.42 10.11
CA SER A 96 -4.27 -10.23 10.43
C SER A 96 -5.76 -10.40 10.10
N THR A 97 -6.56 -9.37 10.39
CA THR A 97 -7.89 -9.26 9.78
C THR A 97 -7.77 -9.21 8.24
N PRO A 98 -8.77 -9.73 7.50
CA PRO A 98 -8.72 -9.68 6.04
C PRO A 98 -8.81 -8.25 5.49
N VAL A 99 -7.92 -7.91 4.57
CA VAL A 99 -7.89 -6.61 3.87
C VAL A 99 -8.29 -6.76 2.41
N SER A 100 -8.96 -5.75 1.87
CA SER A 100 -9.35 -5.68 0.45
C SER A 100 -8.59 -4.60 -0.31
N LEU A 101 -8.14 -3.54 0.38
CA LEU A 101 -7.38 -2.44 -0.18
C LEU A 101 -5.95 -2.48 0.32
N ILE A 102 -4.99 -2.51 -0.60
CA ILE A 102 -3.57 -2.51 -0.31
C ILE A 102 -2.95 -1.32 -1.03
N LEU A 103 -2.39 -0.38 -0.27
CA LEU A 103 -1.76 0.82 -0.80
C LEU A 103 -0.32 0.90 -0.33
N MET A 104 0.60 0.49 -1.21
CA MET A 104 2.02 0.56 -0.96
C MET A 104 2.54 1.98 -1.15
N PHE A 105 3.39 2.44 -0.24
CA PHE A 105 4.03 3.75 -0.29
C PHE A 105 5.54 3.62 -0.12
N CYS A 106 6.29 4.42 -0.87
CA CYS A 106 7.73 4.58 -0.70
C CYS A 106 8.08 6.07 -0.67
N ALA A 107 8.97 6.48 0.24
CA ALA A 107 9.55 7.81 0.24
C ALA A 107 11.07 7.75 0.48
N ILE A 108 11.78 8.75 -0.04
CA ILE A 108 13.24 8.86 0.08
C ILE A 108 13.69 9.62 1.34
N ASP A 109 12.76 10.31 2.01
CA ASP A 109 13.01 11.01 3.28
C ASP A 109 12.11 10.40 4.37
N ALA A 110 12.71 10.07 5.50
CA ALA A 110 12.03 9.56 6.69
C ALA A 110 10.99 10.54 7.27
N ARG A 111 11.07 11.85 6.96
CA ARG A 111 10.08 12.88 7.35
C ARG A 111 8.93 13.03 6.37
N GLU A 112 9.17 12.78 5.08
CA GLU A 112 8.07 12.67 4.10
C GLU A 112 7.37 11.31 4.18
N HIS A 113 7.97 10.37 4.91
CA HIS A 113 7.36 9.12 5.29
C HIS A 113 6.17 9.34 6.24
N ILE A 114 5.08 8.67 5.89
CA ILE A 114 4.01 8.23 6.79
C ILE A 114 3.07 9.35 7.23
N GLU A 115 3.53 10.47 7.80
CA GLU A 115 2.63 11.47 8.38
C GLU A 115 1.83 12.28 7.37
N SER A 116 2.41 12.70 6.25
CA SER A 116 1.65 13.49 5.26
C SER A 116 0.93 12.58 4.25
N GLY A 117 1.60 11.52 3.79
CA GLY A 117 1.03 10.56 2.85
C GLY A 117 -0.12 9.75 3.45
N LEU A 118 0.12 9.06 4.58
CA LEU A 118 -0.90 8.19 5.18
C LEU A 118 -2.01 8.99 5.83
N LYS A 119 -1.73 10.15 6.46
CA LYS A 119 -2.79 11.02 6.98
C LYS A 119 -3.71 11.51 5.87
N ASN A 120 -3.18 11.93 4.72
CA ASN A 120 -4.02 12.30 3.58
C ASN A 120 -4.85 11.12 3.04
N ILE A 121 -4.28 9.91 3.06
CA ILE A 121 -4.98 8.68 2.67
C ILE A 121 -6.11 8.37 3.67
N MET A 122 -5.82 8.37 4.96
CA MET A 122 -6.78 8.14 6.04
C MET A 122 -7.88 9.19 6.04
N GLU A 123 -7.54 10.48 5.93
CA GLU A 123 -8.53 11.56 5.80
C GLU A 123 -9.41 11.37 4.55
N MET A 124 -8.85 10.89 3.44
CA MET A 124 -9.65 10.61 2.23
C MET A 124 -10.65 9.47 2.49
N LEU A 125 -10.23 8.39 3.14
CA LEU A 125 -11.07 7.24 3.47
C LEU A 125 -12.15 7.59 4.51
N GLU A 126 -11.80 8.37 5.53
CA GLU A 126 -12.73 8.86 6.55
C GLU A 126 -13.77 9.83 5.98
N ASN A 127 -13.38 10.68 5.02
CA ASN A 127 -14.29 11.66 4.41
C ASN A 127 -15.28 11.04 3.42
N GLU A 128 -14.95 9.92 2.77
CA GLU A 128 -15.92 9.16 1.96
C GLU A 128 -17.00 8.52 2.83
N ASN A 129 -16.64 8.01 4.02
CA ASN A 129 -17.59 7.48 5.01
C ASN A 129 -18.59 8.54 5.53
N LYS A 130 -18.26 9.84 5.47
CA LYS A 130 -19.14 10.93 5.91
C LYS A 130 -20.08 11.45 4.81
N ASN A 131 -19.81 11.16 3.54
CA ASN A 131 -20.50 11.80 2.40
C ASN A 131 -21.21 10.84 1.41
N GLY A 132 -21.15 9.51 1.58
CA GLY A 132 -21.94 8.57 0.79
C GLY A 132 -22.40 7.43 1.68
N LYS A 133 -23.70 7.22 1.92
CA LYS A 133 -24.62 6.62 0.92
C LYS A 133 -23.90 5.56 0.08
N TYR A 134 -23.86 4.35 0.60
CA TYR A 134 -24.11 3.17 -0.22
C TYR A 134 -25.30 2.42 0.41
N PRO A 135 -26.15 1.76 -0.41
CA PRO A 135 -27.40 1.15 0.04
C PRO A 135 -27.22 0.07 1.11
#